data_AF-A0A949J5D9-F1
#
_entry.id   AF-A0A949J5D9-F1
#
_cell.length_a   1.000
_cell.length_b   1.000
_cell.length_c   1.000
_cell.angle_alpha   90.00
_cell.angle_beta   90.00
_cell.angle_gamma   90.00
#
_symmetry.space_group_name_H-M   'P 1'
#
loop_
_entity.id
_entity.type
_entity.pdbx_description
1 polymer ?
#
loop_
_entity_poly.entity_id
_entity_poly.type
_entity_poly.pdbx_seq_one_letter_code
_entity_poly.pdbx_strand_id
1 'polypeptide(L)'
;MVIRRWEHEVFDILPQERRANIDIVSSAYSSVLGDKAYLSMPITSGKRYYEILDHYGVKTVEELEKKIPGALREEIIIPNIDDGKKFAERLAPELDSSLIVPAIFEARRQRWTQEEYMVLWLRLLTKSVKEIYLLDGWEYSNGGAIEFARGLMIRYRFIEERNDRLLIYDHKKRPVSIEEGARKLTEAIKDLTRRGHQTSTLRKELGRVAGIAAYCNDYLTSRDKWAYHANGIGLNSGATITAAKSVGAMIALTRD
;
A
#
# COMPACT_ATOMS: atom_id res chain seq x y z
N MET A 1 19.04 -8.48 -7.46
CA MET A 1 17.76 -8.96 -8.01
C MET A 1 16.96 -7.73 -8.39
N VAL A 2 16.91 -7.38 -9.67
CA VAL A 2 16.07 -6.27 -10.15
C VAL A 2 14.67 -6.83 -10.31
N ILE A 3 13.77 -6.48 -9.40
CA ILE A 3 12.36 -6.90 -9.51
C ILE A 3 11.76 -6.07 -10.65
N ARG A 4 11.44 -6.72 -11.79
CA ARG A 4 10.68 -6.08 -12.85
C ARG A 4 9.39 -5.52 -12.28
N ARG A 5 9.14 -4.26 -12.58
CA ARG A 5 8.08 -3.49 -11.95
C ARG A 5 6.79 -3.65 -12.73
N TRP A 6 5.82 -4.30 -12.10
CA TRP A 6 4.49 -4.53 -12.66
C TRP A 6 3.86 -3.26 -13.24
N GLU A 7 4.04 -2.10 -12.60
CA GLU A 7 3.48 -0.84 -13.10
C GLU A 7 4.13 -0.35 -14.39
N HIS A 8 5.40 -0.69 -14.67
CA HIS A 8 6.02 -0.37 -15.96
C HIS A 8 5.49 -1.30 -17.04
N GLU A 9 5.41 -2.60 -16.75
CA GLU A 9 4.85 -3.58 -17.69
C GLU A 9 3.39 -3.25 -18.05
N VAL A 10 2.58 -2.88 -17.05
CA VAL A 10 1.21 -2.43 -17.30
C VAL A 10 1.19 -1.10 -18.03
N PHE A 11 2.01 -0.12 -17.63
CA PHE A 11 2.04 1.18 -18.29
C PHE A 11 2.40 1.06 -19.78
N ASP A 12 3.36 0.23 -20.14
CA ASP A 12 3.84 0.06 -21.52
C ASP A 12 2.79 -0.59 -22.43
N ILE A 13 1.83 -1.33 -21.89
CA ILE A 13 0.72 -1.91 -22.66
C ILE A 13 -0.54 -1.03 -22.67
N LEU A 14 -0.59 0.06 -21.89
CA LEU A 14 -1.73 1.00 -21.93
C LEU A 14 -1.80 1.72 -23.29
N PRO A 15 -3.00 2.11 -23.76
CA PRO A 15 -3.13 2.97 -24.93
C PRO A 15 -2.30 4.26 -24.80
N GLN A 16 -1.77 4.75 -25.92
CA GLN A 16 -0.88 5.93 -25.93
C GLN A 16 -1.52 7.16 -25.25
N GLU A 17 -2.80 7.42 -25.52
CA GLU A 17 -3.56 8.51 -24.89
C GLU A 17 -3.59 8.35 -23.36
N ARG A 18 -3.78 7.13 -22.86
CA ARG A 18 -3.82 6.88 -21.42
C ARG A 18 -2.46 7.10 -20.78
N ARG A 19 -1.38 6.64 -21.41
CA ARG A 19 -0.02 6.92 -20.95
C ARG A 19 0.23 8.43 -20.87
N ALA A 20 -0.16 9.16 -21.91
CA ALA A 20 -0.05 10.62 -21.93
C ALA A 20 -0.82 11.28 -20.78
N ASN A 21 -2.05 10.84 -20.50
CA ASN A 21 -2.84 11.35 -19.36
C ASN A 21 -2.16 11.07 -18.01
N ILE A 22 -1.63 9.86 -17.80
CA ILE A 22 -0.89 9.52 -16.58
C ILE A 22 0.37 10.36 -16.45
N ASP A 23 1.11 10.59 -17.55
CA ASP A 23 2.32 11.39 -17.53
C ASP A 23 2.02 12.89 -17.30
N ILE A 24 0.92 13.43 -17.84
CA ILE A 24 0.45 14.79 -17.54
C ILE A 24 0.17 14.94 -16.05
N VAL A 25 -0.59 14.01 -15.44
CA VAL A 25 -0.89 14.06 -14.01
C VAL A 25 0.39 13.89 -13.18
N SER A 26 1.28 12.97 -13.58
CA SER A 26 2.58 12.78 -12.92
C SER A 26 3.46 14.03 -12.98
N SER A 27 3.45 14.74 -14.12
CA SER A 27 4.17 16.00 -14.31
C SER A 27 3.63 17.10 -13.39
N ALA A 28 2.30 17.20 -13.25
CA ALA A 28 1.67 18.13 -12.32
C ALA A 28 2.05 17.89 -10.85
N TYR A 29 2.17 16.64 -10.42
CA TYR A 29 2.70 16.35 -9.07
C TYR A 29 4.21 16.63 -8.96
N SER A 30 4.96 16.45 -10.05
CA SER A 30 6.41 16.69 -10.07
C SER A 30 6.75 18.19 -10.02
N SER A 31 5.84 19.07 -10.44
CA SER A 31 6.02 20.52 -10.34
C SER A 31 5.75 21.09 -8.95
N VAL A 32 5.18 20.30 -8.03
CA VAL A 32 5.10 20.67 -6.61
C VAL A 32 6.49 20.56 -6.01
N LEU A 33 7.05 21.69 -5.56
CA LEU A 33 8.36 21.73 -4.92
C LEU A 33 8.29 21.17 -3.48
N GLY A 34 9.40 20.67 -2.99
CA GLY A 34 9.51 20.10 -1.64
C GLY A 34 9.07 18.64 -1.52
N ASP A 35 9.22 18.13 -0.30
CA ASP A 35 8.94 16.75 0.04
C ASP A 35 7.43 16.46 0.03
N LYS A 36 7.10 15.21 -0.30
CA LYS A 36 5.72 14.74 -0.43
C LYS A 36 5.48 13.57 0.50
N ALA A 37 4.41 13.68 1.26
CA ALA A 37 3.83 12.57 1.99
C ALA A 37 2.68 11.97 1.17
N TYR A 38 2.35 10.71 1.43
CA TYR A 38 1.27 10.00 0.75
C TYR A 38 0.38 9.31 1.78
N LEU A 39 -0.93 9.52 1.70
CA LEU A 39 -1.90 8.82 2.53
C LEU A 39 -2.39 7.56 1.81
N SER A 40 -2.00 6.39 2.32
CA SER A 40 -2.57 5.11 1.93
C SER A 40 -3.84 4.85 2.72
N MET A 41 -4.95 4.65 2.01
CA MET A 41 -6.26 4.46 2.62
C MET A 41 -7.16 3.55 1.77
N PRO A 42 -8.09 2.83 2.39
CA PRO A 42 -9.10 2.09 1.64
C PRO A 42 -10.00 3.05 0.85
N ILE A 43 -10.43 2.64 -0.35
CA ILE A 43 -11.42 3.35 -1.17
C ILE A 43 -12.52 2.37 -1.58
N THR A 44 -12.19 1.43 -2.46
CA THR A 44 -13.11 0.42 -3.03
C THR A 44 -13.06 -0.94 -2.32
N SER A 45 -12.11 -1.13 -1.41
CA SER A 45 -11.91 -2.32 -0.59
C SER A 45 -11.63 -1.89 0.86
N GLY A 46 -11.14 -2.78 1.72
CA GLY A 46 -10.84 -2.47 3.12
C GLY A 46 -11.82 -3.09 4.09
N LYS A 47 -11.65 -2.81 5.38
CA LYS A 47 -12.44 -3.42 6.44
C LYS A 47 -13.95 -3.20 6.26
N ARG A 48 -14.35 -1.95 6.00
CA ARG A 48 -15.75 -1.56 5.72
C ARG A 48 -16.36 -2.35 4.56
N TYR A 49 -15.61 -2.56 3.49
CA TYR A 49 -16.08 -3.34 2.34
C TYR A 49 -16.55 -4.73 2.78
N TYR A 50 -15.76 -5.45 3.57
CA TYR A 50 -16.11 -6.80 4.00
C TYR A 50 -17.22 -6.81 5.05
N GLU A 51 -17.27 -5.80 5.93
CA GLU A 51 -18.35 -5.62 6.90
C GLU A 51 -19.70 -5.41 6.21
N ILE A 52 -19.76 -4.59 5.15
CA ILE A 52 -20.99 -4.37 4.37
C ILE A 52 -21.41 -5.65 3.63
N LEU A 53 -20.47 -6.39 3.02
CA LEU A 53 -20.80 -7.66 2.39
C LEU A 53 -21.43 -8.66 3.37
N ASP A 54 -20.85 -8.82 4.55
CA ASP A 54 -21.38 -9.73 5.56
C ASP A 54 -22.69 -9.24 6.16
N HIS A 55 -22.87 -7.93 6.34
CA HIS A 55 -24.14 -7.34 6.79
C HIS A 55 -25.30 -7.75 5.88
N TYR A 56 -25.07 -7.72 4.56
CA TYR A 56 -26.08 -8.13 3.58
C TYR A 56 -26.07 -9.63 3.25
N GLY A 57 -25.21 -10.43 3.87
CA GLY A 57 -25.10 -11.87 3.63
C GLY A 57 -24.66 -12.22 2.21
N VAL A 58 -23.82 -11.39 1.58
CA VAL A 58 -23.26 -11.59 0.24
C VAL A 58 -21.73 -11.71 0.31
N LYS A 59 -21.09 -12.18 -0.77
CA LYS A 59 -19.63 -12.39 -0.83
C LYS A 59 -18.93 -11.59 -1.91
N THR A 60 -19.67 -11.00 -2.84
CA THR A 60 -19.11 -10.13 -3.88
C THR A 60 -19.86 -8.82 -4.05
N VAL A 61 -19.20 -7.84 -4.68
CA VAL A 61 -19.82 -6.55 -5.04
C VAL A 61 -20.95 -6.75 -6.03
N GLU A 62 -20.82 -7.69 -6.96
CA GLU A 62 -21.85 -7.97 -7.95
C GLU A 62 -23.12 -8.49 -7.29
N GLU A 63 -23.00 -9.33 -6.25
CA GLU A 63 -24.13 -9.77 -5.44
C GLU A 63 -24.72 -8.61 -4.62
N LEU A 64 -23.86 -7.77 -4.02
CA LEU A 64 -24.29 -6.59 -3.27
C LEU A 64 -25.09 -5.62 -4.17
N GLU A 65 -24.57 -5.25 -5.32
CA GLU A 65 -25.20 -4.29 -6.26
C GLU A 65 -26.48 -4.86 -6.90
N LYS A 66 -26.58 -6.18 -7.07
CA LYS A 66 -27.85 -6.81 -7.46
C LYS A 66 -28.90 -6.72 -6.37
N LYS A 67 -28.50 -6.85 -5.10
CA LYS A 67 -29.40 -6.84 -3.95
C LYS A 67 -29.80 -5.42 -3.54
N ILE A 68 -28.83 -4.51 -3.50
CA ILE A 68 -28.96 -3.10 -3.12
C ILE A 68 -28.17 -2.26 -4.14
N PRO A 69 -28.79 -1.85 -5.26
CA PRO A 69 -28.14 -1.02 -6.27
C PRO A 69 -27.59 0.29 -5.67
N GLY A 70 -26.32 0.57 -5.94
CA GLY A 70 -25.61 1.76 -5.44
C GLY A 70 -24.90 1.58 -4.10
N ALA A 71 -25.08 0.46 -3.39
CA ALA A 71 -24.48 0.25 -2.07
C ALA A 71 -22.94 0.28 -2.09
N LEU A 72 -22.27 -0.16 -3.15
CA LEU A 72 -20.81 -0.03 -3.27
C LEU A 72 -20.41 1.44 -3.16
N ARG A 73 -21.18 2.33 -3.78
CA ARG A 73 -20.85 3.75 -3.78
C ARG A 73 -21.18 4.39 -2.44
N GLU A 74 -22.42 4.22 -2.00
CA GLU A 74 -22.99 4.99 -0.89
C GLU A 74 -22.55 4.45 0.48
N GLU A 75 -22.34 3.13 0.60
CA GLU A 75 -21.99 2.50 1.87
C GLU A 75 -20.51 2.17 2.01
N ILE A 76 -19.76 2.11 0.90
CA ILE A 76 -18.33 1.74 0.93
C ILE A 76 -17.45 2.90 0.47
N ILE A 77 -17.59 3.32 -0.79
CA ILE A 77 -16.65 4.28 -1.41
C ILE A 77 -16.75 5.67 -0.77
N ILE A 78 -17.95 6.26 -0.68
CA ILE A 78 -18.12 7.61 -0.11
C ILE A 78 -17.65 7.64 1.35
N PRO A 79 -18.12 6.73 2.24
CA PRO A 79 -17.67 6.75 3.63
C PRO A 79 -16.16 6.57 3.78
N ASN A 80 -15.54 5.71 2.96
CA ASN A 80 -14.09 5.52 2.98
C ASN A 80 -13.34 6.80 2.55
N ILE A 81 -13.79 7.46 1.48
CA ILE A 81 -13.23 8.73 1.03
C ILE A 81 -13.36 9.79 2.13
N ASP A 82 -14.52 9.90 2.76
CA ASP A 82 -14.78 10.89 3.79
C ASP A 82 -13.93 10.68 5.05
N ASP A 83 -13.75 9.43 5.49
CA ASP A 83 -12.88 9.11 6.62
C ASP A 83 -11.42 9.48 6.34
N GLY A 84 -10.94 9.17 5.13
CA GLY A 84 -9.59 9.52 4.73
C GLY A 84 -9.39 11.02 4.54
N LYS A 85 -10.38 11.75 4.02
CA LYS A 85 -10.36 13.23 3.97
C LYS A 85 -10.27 13.83 5.37
N LYS A 86 -11.13 13.40 6.29
CA LYS A 86 -11.10 13.86 7.69
C LYS A 86 -9.76 13.55 8.36
N PHE A 87 -9.15 12.40 8.06
CA PHE A 87 -7.82 12.08 8.56
C PHE A 87 -6.74 12.98 7.93
N ALA A 88 -6.78 13.19 6.61
CA ALA A 88 -5.85 14.05 5.90
C ALA A 88 -5.91 15.50 6.38
N GLU A 89 -7.10 16.05 6.63
CA GLU A 89 -7.30 17.40 7.17
C GLU A 89 -6.66 17.59 8.55
N ARG A 90 -6.64 16.53 9.37
CA ARG A 90 -5.94 16.55 10.66
C ARG A 90 -4.43 16.35 10.52
N LEU A 91 -4.01 15.47 9.62
CA LEU A 91 -2.60 15.12 9.45
C LEU A 91 -1.81 16.22 8.73
N ALA A 92 -2.36 16.81 7.66
CA ALA A 92 -1.63 17.72 6.79
C ALA A 92 -1.00 18.93 7.51
N PRO A 93 -1.67 19.60 8.47
CA PRO A 93 -1.07 20.71 9.22
C PRO A 93 0.12 20.30 10.11
N GLU A 94 0.28 19.01 10.39
CA GLU A 94 1.35 18.48 11.25
C GLU A 94 2.58 18.04 10.45
N LEU A 95 2.55 18.14 9.11
CA LEU A 95 3.61 17.69 8.22
C LEU A 95 4.38 18.87 7.64
N ASP A 96 5.70 18.74 7.56
CA ASP A 96 6.56 19.64 6.78
C ASP A 96 6.50 19.34 5.26
N SER A 97 5.73 18.32 4.86
CA SER A 97 5.61 17.82 3.49
C SER A 97 4.21 18.05 2.92
N SER A 98 4.12 18.21 1.60
CA SER A 98 2.83 18.24 0.90
C SER A 98 2.18 16.85 0.93
N LEU A 99 0.96 16.75 1.47
CA LEU A 99 0.24 15.48 1.57
C LEU A 99 -0.56 15.17 0.28
N ILE A 100 -0.24 14.05 -0.36
CA ILE A 100 -1.02 13.47 -1.45
C ILE A 100 -2.12 12.59 -0.86
N VAL A 101 -3.37 12.86 -1.25
CA VAL A 101 -4.56 12.10 -0.83
C VAL A 101 -5.25 11.51 -2.06
N PRO A 102 -4.90 10.27 -2.45
CA PRO A 102 -5.41 9.62 -3.68
C PRO A 102 -6.93 9.59 -3.77
N ALA A 103 -7.61 9.41 -2.64
CA ALA A 103 -9.07 9.34 -2.55
C ALA A 103 -9.80 10.62 -3.01
N ILE A 104 -9.11 11.76 -3.06
CA ILE A 104 -9.66 13.02 -3.56
C ILE A 104 -9.59 13.09 -5.09
N PHE A 105 -8.70 12.32 -5.73
CA PHE A 105 -8.55 12.30 -7.18
C PHE A 105 -9.75 11.63 -7.85
N GLU A 106 -10.46 12.38 -8.70
CA GLU A 106 -11.71 11.95 -9.34
C GLU A 106 -11.49 11.07 -10.58
N ALA A 107 -10.71 10.00 -10.45
CA ALA A 107 -10.36 9.07 -11.53
C ALA A 107 -11.58 8.52 -12.30
N ARG A 108 -12.69 8.30 -11.59
CA ARG A 108 -13.94 7.81 -12.18
C ARG A 108 -14.56 8.79 -13.17
N ARG A 109 -14.50 10.11 -12.89
CA ARG A 109 -15.00 11.13 -13.83
C ARG A 109 -14.19 11.13 -15.13
N GLN A 110 -12.93 10.69 -15.06
CA GLN A 110 -12.03 10.54 -16.19
C GLN A 110 -12.06 9.13 -16.81
N ARG A 111 -12.94 8.24 -16.33
CA ARG A 111 -13.10 6.84 -16.77
C ARG A 111 -11.79 6.05 -16.69
N TRP A 112 -11.02 6.25 -15.62
CA TRP A 112 -9.83 5.44 -15.38
C TRP A 112 -10.22 4.08 -14.79
N THR A 113 -9.53 3.02 -15.20
CA THR A 113 -9.65 1.71 -14.56
C THR A 113 -8.89 1.67 -13.23
N GLN A 114 -9.11 0.61 -12.44
CA GLN A 114 -8.34 0.39 -11.22
C GLN A 114 -6.84 0.21 -11.52
N GLU A 115 -6.49 -0.47 -12.62
CA GLU A 115 -5.10 -0.66 -13.05
C GLU A 115 -4.44 0.68 -13.39
N GLU A 116 -5.11 1.51 -14.20
CA GLU A 116 -4.61 2.85 -14.58
C GLU A 116 -4.41 3.74 -13.34
N TYR A 117 -5.37 3.70 -12.41
CA TYR A 117 -5.27 4.37 -11.11
C TYR A 117 -4.04 3.91 -10.32
N MET A 118 -3.86 2.58 -10.16
CA MET A 118 -2.71 2.04 -9.42
C MET A 118 -1.37 2.34 -10.09
N VAL A 119 -1.31 2.34 -11.43
CA VAL A 119 -0.08 2.69 -12.17
C VAL A 119 0.37 4.11 -11.84
N LEU A 120 -0.55 5.09 -11.84
CA LEU A 120 -0.21 6.48 -11.48
C LEU A 120 0.37 6.55 -10.07
N TRP A 121 -0.31 6.00 -9.07
CA TRP A 121 0.11 6.15 -7.68
C TRP A 121 1.40 5.40 -7.37
N LEU A 122 1.59 4.20 -7.90
CA LEU A 122 2.84 3.46 -7.73
C LEU A 122 4.02 4.18 -8.39
N ARG A 123 3.80 4.85 -9.54
CA ARG A 123 4.82 5.71 -10.16
C ARG A 123 5.13 6.94 -9.28
N LEU A 124 4.12 7.59 -8.71
CA LEU A 124 4.33 8.75 -7.82
C LEU A 124 5.07 8.35 -6.52
N LEU A 125 4.65 7.26 -5.88
CA LEU A 125 5.35 6.69 -4.73
C LEU A 125 6.83 6.42 -5.05
N THR A 126 7.07 5.83 -6.22
CA THR A 126 8.43 5.49 -6.68
C THR A 126 9.26 6.71 -7.07
N LYS A 127 8.67 7.83 -7.49
CA LYS A 127 9.45 8.97 -8.01
C LYS A 127 9.67 10.09 -6.99
N SER A 128 8.68 10.44 -6.19
CA SER A 128 8.72 11.73 -5.45
C SER A 128 8.25 11.68 -4.00
N VAL A 129 7.57 10.62 -3.55
CA VAL A 129 7.07 10.51 -2.17
C VAL A 129 8.19 10.11 -1.21
N LYS A 130 8.34 10.82 -0.09
CA LYS A 130 9.32 10.52 0.98
C LYS A 130 8.72 9.68 2.10
N GLU A 131 7.42 9.86 2.35
CA GLU A 131 6.73 9.26 3.48
C GLU A 131 5.37 8.71 3.06
N ILE A 132 5.02 7.53 3.56
CA ILE A 132 3.68 6.96 3.46
C ILE A 132 3.07 6.91 4.86
N TYR A 133 1.84 7.39 4.98
CA TYR A 133 1.01 7.23 6.17
C TYR A 133 -0.09 6.22 5.86
N LEU A 134 -0.15 5.15 6.64
CA LEU A 134 -1.13 4.08 6.48
C LEU A 134 -2.31 4.34 7.40
N LEU A 135 -3.50 4.55 6.82
CA LEU A 135 -4.73 4.69 7.60
C LEU A 135 -5.03 3.39 8.36
N ASP A 136 -5.76 3.47 9.47
CA ASP A 136 -6.17 2.26 10.19
C ASP A 136 -6.97 1.31 9.29
N GLY A 137 -6.69 0.01 9.39
CA GLY A 137 -7.32 -1.01 8.55
C GLY A 137 -6.80 -1.07 7.11
N TRP A 138 -5.70 -0.40 6.76
CA TRP A 138 -5.06 -0.50 5.45
C TRP A 138 -4.76 -1.95 5.03
N GLU A 139 -4.49 -2.84 5.99
CA GLU A 139 -4.16 -4.25 5.78
C GLU A 139 -5.33 -5.06 5.18
N TYR A 140 -6.56 -4.54 5.27
CA TYR A 140 -7.74 -5.10 4.61
C TYR A 140 -7.92 -4.56 3.18
N SER A 141 -7.17 -3.53 2.77
CA SER A 141 -7.30 -2.93 1.45
C SER A 141 -6.31 -3.55 0.48
N ASN A 142 -6.79 -3.93 -0.71
CA ASN A 142 -5.91 -4.36 -1.80
C ASN A 142 -4.90 -3.27 -2.18
N GLY A 143 -5.37 -2.02 -2.31
CA GLY A 143 -4.51 -0.87 -2.61
C GLY A 143 -3.51 -0.62 -1.49
N GLY A 144 -3.97 -0.59 -0.25
CA GLY A 144 -3.11 -0.39 0.93
C GLY A 144 -2.02 -1.46 1.07
N ALA A 145 -2.35 -2.72 0.84
CA ALA A 145 -1.38 -3.81 0.85
C ALA A 145 -0.30 -3.68 -0.24
N ILE A 146 -0.71 -3.31 -1.46
CA ILE A 146 0.21 -3.09 -2.58
C ILE A 146 1.13 -1.89 -2.30
N GLU A 147 0.58 -0.80 -1.80
CA GLU A 147 1.31 0.43 -1.47
C GLU A 147 2.30 0.22 -0.31
N PHE A 148 1.92 -0.54 0.71
CA PHE A 148 2.82 -0.93 1.80
C PHE A 148 3.99 -1.77 1.28
N ALA A 149 3.71 -2.82 0.51
CA ALA A 149 4.76 -3.65 -0.09
C ALA A 149 5.69 -2.83 -0.99
N ARG A 150 5.13 -1.91 -1.79
CA ARG A 150 5.90 -0.94 -2.59
C ARG A 150 6.78 -0.05 -1.72
N GLY A 151 6.24 0.50 -0.64
CA GLY A 151 6.99 1.33 0.29
C GLY A 151 8.18 0.59 0.89
N LEU A 152 8.01 -0.69 1.26
CA LEU A 152 9.10 -1.53 1.73
C LEU A 152 10.16 -1.77 0.64
N MET A 153 9.75 -2.04 -0.60
CA MET A 153 10.69 -2.18 -1.72
C MET A 153 11.56 -0.94 -1.88
N ILE A 154 10.96 0.26 -1.78
CA ILE A 154 11.71 1.53 -1.86
C ILE A 154 12.63 1.70 -0.65
N ARG A 155 12.09 1.53 0.57
CA ARG A 155 12.84 1.65 1.82
C ARG A 155 14.10 0.79 1.84
N TYR A 156 14.00 -0.44 1.35
CA TYR A 156 15.11 -1.40 1.30
C TYR A 156 15.85 -1.43 -0.05
N ARG A 157 15.62 -0.43 -0.91
CA ARG A 157 16.35 -0.22 -2.18
C ARG A 157 16.29 -1.39 -3.16
N PHE A 158 15.14 -2.05 -3.23
CA PHE A 158 14.83 -3.00 -4.32
C PHE A 158 14.42 -2.29 -5.62
N ILE A 159 14.34 -0.95 -5.60
CA ILE A 159 13.99 -0.11 -6.75
C ILE A 159 15.13 0.89 -6.97
N GLU A 160 15.71 0.87 -8.16
CA GLU A 160 16.98 1.57 -8.47
C GLU A 160 16.82 3.09 -8.70
N GLU A 161 15.62 3.58 -9.01
CA GLU A 161 15.36 4.99 -9.35
C GLU A 161 15.48 5.96 -8.18
N ARG A 162 15.71 5.46 -6.97
CA ARG A 162 15.78 6.28 -5.77
C ARG A 162 17.04 5.97 -4.97
N ASN A 163 17.79 7.02 -4.67
CA ASN A 163 18.93 6.95 -3.74
C ASN A 163 18.49 7.15 -2.28
N ASP A 164 17.33 7.75 -2.07
CA ASP A 164 16.72 7.94 -0.75
C ASP A 164 15.85 6.75 -0.33
N ARG A 165 15.36 6.81 0.90
CA ARG A 165 14.49 5.77 1.47
C ARG A 165 13.14 6.34 1.79
N LEU A 166 12.13 5.51 1.63
CA LEU A 166 10.78 5.85 1.98
C LEU A 166 10.49 5.49 3.45
N LEU A 167 9.96 6.46 4.19
CA LEU A 167 9.45 6.29 5.54
C LEU A 167 7.97 5.86 5.48
N ILE A 168 7.54 5.06 6.43
CA ILE A 168 6.24 4.38 6.45
C ILE A 168 5.80 4.46 7.89
N TYR A 169 4.67 5.11 8.10
CA TYR A 169 4.08 5.37 9.39
C TYR A 169 2.65 4.84 9.44
N ASP A 170 2.18 4.52 10.63
CA ASP A 170 0.75 4.27 10.85
C ASP A 170 -0.02 5.59 11.00
N HIS A 171 -1.32 5.50 11.17
CA HIS A 171 -2.21 6.64 11.40
C HIS A 171 -1.91 7.44 12.69
N LYS A 172 -1.03 6.93 13.56
CA LYS A 172 -0.55 7.60 14.78
C LYS A 172 0.88 8.14 14.60
N LYS A 173 1.38 8.20 13.36
CA LYS A 173 2.73 8.64 13.00
C LYS A 173 3.84 7.78 13.60
N ARG A 174 3.55 6.52 13.96
CA ARG A 174 4.55 5.58 14.47
C ARG A 174 5.17 4.81 13.30
N PRO A 175 6.50 4.63 13.24
CA PRO A 175 7.13 3.85 12.19
C PRO A 175 6.56 2.44 12.11
N VAL A 176 6.17 2.00 10.91
CA VAL A 176 5.70 0.64 10.65
C VAL A 176 6.87 -0.19 10.14
N SER A 177 7.16 -1.27 10.86
CA SER A 177 8.21 -2.22 10.50
C SER A 177 7.69 -3.29 9.53
N ILE A 178 8.61 -4.10 8.99
CA ILE A 178 8.24 -5.19 8.08
C ILE A 178 7.45 -6.29 8.80
N GLU A 179 7.82 -6.58 10.05
CA GLU A 179 7.20 -7.57 10.92
C GLU A 179 5.78 -7.14 11.30
N GLU A 180 5.61 -5.87 11.70
CA GLU A 180 4.30 -5.33 12.06
C GLU A 180 3.34 -5.34 10.88
N GLY A 181 3.80 -4.92 9.70
CA GLY A 181 2.97 -4.97 8.49
C GLY A 181 2.63 -6.39 8.04
N ALA A 182 3.59 -7.31 8.11
CA ALA A 182 3.33 -8.73 7.82
C ALA A 182 2.34 -9.36 8.80
N ARG A 183 2.45 -9.05 10.10
CA ARG A 183 1.52 -9.50 11.15
C ARG A 183 0.11 -9.01 10.84
N LYS A 184 -0.07 -7.72 10.58
CA LYS A 184 -1.36 -7.12 10.23
C LYS A 184 -1.98 -7.74 8.99
N LEU A 185 -1.21 -7.91 7.92
CA LEU A 185 -1.68 -8.60 6.70
C LEU A 185 -2.09 -10.05 6.99
N THR A 186 -1.33 -10.77 7.80
CA THR A 186 -1.65 -12.15 8.19
C THR A 186 -2.94 -12.23 8.98
N GLU A 187 -3.16 -11.31 9.92
CA GLU A 187 -4.39 -11.22 10.70
C GLU A 187 -5.60 -10.90 9.82
N ALA A 188 -5.47 -9.94 8.90
CA ALA A 188 -6.51 -9.61 7.94
C ALA A 188 -6.84 -10.81 7.03
N ILE A 189 -5.83 -11.52 6.51
CA ILE A 189 -6.03 -12.72 5.69
C ILE A 189 -6.75 -13.82 6.46
N LYS A 190 -6.36 -14.07 7.71
CA LYS A 190 -7.02 -15.08 8.57
C LYS A 190 -8.47 -14.72 8.85
N ASP A 191 -8.73 -13.46 9.23
CA ASP A 191 -10.08 -12.98 9.49
C ASP A 191 -10.98 -13.13 8.26
N LEU A 192 -10.51 -12.67 7.10
CA LEU A 192 -11.27 -12.71 5.85
C LEU A 192 -11.48 -14.14 5.34
N THR A 193 -10.47 -15.00 5.44
CA THR A 193 -10.59 -16.42 5.06
C THR A 193 -11.64 -17.13 5.93
N ARG A 194 -11.60 -16.90 7.26
CA ARG A 194 -12.61 -17.43 8.20
C ARG A 194 -14.03 -16.96 7.87
N ARG A 195 -14.18 -15.73 7.35
CA ARG A 195 -15.46 -15.16 6.91
C ARG A 195 -15.85 -15.58 5.48
N GLY A 196 -15.05 -16.39 4.80
CA GLY A 196 -15.30 -16.90 3.45
C GLY A 196 -15.06 -15.87 2.34
N HIS A 197 -14.25 -14.83 2.60
CA HIS A 197 -13.89 -13.81 1.61
C HIS A 197 -12.60 -14.17 0.86
N GLN A 198 -12.51 -13.72 -0.39
CA GLN A 198 -11.32 -13.89 -1.22
C GLN A 198 -10.15 -13.02 -0.72
N THR A 199 -8.97 -13.62 -0.58
CA THR A 199 -7.77 -12.99 -0.01
C THR A 199 -6.53 -13.08 -0.92
N SER A 200 -6.70 -13.46 -2.18
CA SER A 200 -5.61 -13.72 -3.13
C SER A 200 -4.64 -12.52 -3.28
N THR A 201 -5.15 -11.30 -3.39
CA THR A 201 -4.33 -10.08 -3.47
C THR A 201 -3.53 -9.86 -2.19
N LEU A 202 -4.16 -9.94 -1.02
CA LEU A 202 -3.46 -9.75 0.27
C LEU A 202 -2.37 -10.82 0.47
N ARG A 203 -2.65 -12.07 0.11
CA ARG A 203 -1.68 -13.18 0.16
C ARG A 203 -0.49 -12.95 -0.78
N LYS A 204 -0.75 -12.46 -1.99
CA LYS A 204 0.30 -12.07 -2.94
C LYS A 204 1.21 -11.00 -2.36
N GLU A 205 0.65 -9.96 -1.76
CA GLU A 205 1.44 -8.88 -1.15
C GLU A 205 2.17 -9.34 0.12
N LEU A 206 1.56 -10.18 0.97
CA LEU A 206 2.26 -10.82 2.09
C LEU A 206 3.46 -11.65 1.62
N GLY A 207 3.32 -12.39 0.51
CA GLY A 207 4.41 -13.11 -0.12
C GLY A 207 5.57 -12.20 -0.56
N ARG A 208 5.27 -11.01 -1.10
CA ARG A 208 6.30 -9.99 -1.42
C ARG A 208 6.97 -9.45 -0.16
N VAL A 209 6.19 -9.10 0.86
CA VAL A 209 6.72 -8.64 2.16
C VAL A 209 7.68 -9.68 2.75
N ALA A 210 7.33 -10.95 2.69
CA ALA A 210 8.21 -12.02 3.15
C ALA A 210 9.46 -12.22 2.32
N GLY A 211 9.36 -12.08 0.98
CA GLY A 211 10.54 -12.10 0.12
C GLY A 211 11.53 -10.99 0.47
N ILE A 212 11.03 -9.79 0.78
CA ILE A 212 11.84 -8.68 1.28
C ILE A 212 12.48 -9.04 2.63
N ALA A 213 11.69 -9.58 3.57
CA ALA A 213 12.18 -9.96 4.90
C ALA A 213 13.28 -11.03 4.83
N ALA A 214 13.08 -12.08 4.01
CA ALA A 214 14.07 -13.13 3.79
C ALA A 214 15.36 -12.58 3.18
N TYR A 215 15.26 -11.74 2.15
CA TYR A 215 16.44 -11.08 1.59
C TYR A 215 17.18 -10.23 2.62
N CYS A 216 16.46 -9.46 3.44
CA CYS A 216 17.09 -8.65 4.48
C CYS A 216 17.81 -9.52 5.51
N ASN A 217 17.22 -10.67 5.89
CA ASN A 217 17.86 -11.62 6.79
C ASN A 217 19.12 -12.25 6.18
N ASP A 218 19.11 -12.58 4.90
CA ASP A 218 20.24 -13.29 4.26
C ASP A 218 21.38 -12.35 3.85
N TYR A 219 21.07 -11.11 3.47
CA TYR A 219 22.04 -10.20 2.85
C TYR A 219 22.37 -8.93 3.66
N LEU A 220 21.50 -8.51 4.58
CA LEU A 220 21.72 -7.32 5.40
C LEU A 220 22.21 -7.65 6.82
N THR A 221 22.31 -8.92 7.20
CA THR A 221 22.78 -9.35 8.53
C THR A 221 24.29 -9.56 8.65
N SER A 222 25.06 -9.46 7.56
CA SER A 222 26.51 -9.28 7.70
C SER A 222 26.77 -7.87 8.24
N ARG A 223 27.30 -7.79 9.47
CA ARG A 223 27.56 -6.56 10.24
C ARG A 223 28.17 -5.42 9.39
N ASP A 224 29.02 -5.76 8.43
CA ASP A 224 29.74 -4.80 7.58
C ASP A 224 28.88 -4.12 6.51
N LYS A 225 27.82 -4.77 6.02
CA LYS A 225 26.88 -4.15 5.08
C LYS A 225 25.79 -3.35 5.80
N TRP A 226 25.51 -3.67 7.06
CA TRP A 226 24.47 -2.97 7.83
C TRP A 226 24.83 -1.52 8.14
N ALA A 227 26.10 -1.18 8.33
CA ALA A 227 26.55 0.22 8.55
C ALA A 227 26.19 1.15 7.38
N TYR A 228 26.23 0.65 6.14
CA TYR A 228 25.74 1.39 4.96
C TYR A 228 24.22 1.60 4.98
N HIS A 229 23.49 0.74 5.71
CA HIS A 229 22.05 0.79 5.79
C HIS A 229 21.47 1.39 7.08
N ALA A 230 22.24 1.57 8.14
CA ALA A 230 21.75 1.95 9.46
C ALA A 230 21.83 3.44 9.78
N ASN A 231 22.73 4.17 9.12
CA ASN A 231 23.13 5.54 9.45
C ASN A 231 22.06 6.63 9.20
N GLY A 232 20.77 6.31 9.24
CA GLY A 232 19.70 7.30 9.13
C GLY A 232 18.36 6.95 9.77
N ILE A 233 18.21 5.80 10.45
CA ILE A 233 16.88 5.35 10.94
C ILE A 233 16.88 4.83 12.38
N GLY A 234 18.02 4.82 13.10
CA GLY A 234 18.04 4.46 14.53
C GLY A 234 17.47 3.07 14.88
N LEU A 235 17.50 2.11 13.95
CA LEU A 235 17.04 0.74 14.19
C LEU A 235 18.14 -0.10 14.84
N ASN A 236 17.78 -1.17 15.55
CA ASN A 236 18.73 -2.01 16.28
C ASN A 236 18.93 -3.34 15.53
N SER A 237 20.18 -3.78 15.35
CA SER A 237 20.58 -4.88 14.45
C SER A 237 20.03 -6.28 14.82
N GLY A 238 19.55 -6.46 16.06
CA GLY A 238 18.93 -7.72 16.51
C GLY A 238 17.49 -7.96 16.03
N ALA A 239 16.80 -6.95 15.50
CA ALA A 239 15.37 -7.06 15.14
C ALA A 239 15.11 -7.91 13.88
N THR A 240 16.03 -7.92 12.91
CA THR A 240 15.77 -8.44 11.55
C THR A 240 15.88 -9.97 11.41
N ILE A 241 16.68 -10.65 12.23
CA ILE A 241 16.75 -12.13 12.20
C ILE A 241 15.47 -12.74 12.76
N THR A 242 14.92 -12.10 13.80
CA THR A 242 13.60 -12.44 14.35
C THR A 242 12.52 -12.20 13.30
N ALA A 243 12.63 -11.10 12.54
CA ALA A 243 11.70 -10.73 11.47
C ALA A 243 11.45 -11.81 10.44
N ALA A 244 12.50 -12.30 9.76
CA ALA A 244 12.33 -13.24 8.66
C ALA A 244 11.78 -14.59 9.14
N LYS A 245 12.21 -15.05 10.32
CA LYS A 245 11.66 -16.26 10.94
C LYS A 245 10.19 -16.07 11.32
N SER A 246 9.83 -14.94 11.92
CA SER A 246 8.46 -14.60 12.28
C SER A 246 7.56 -14.45 11.05
N VAL A 247 8.00 -13.76 10.00
CA VAL A 247 7.25 -13.57 8.75
C VAL A 247 7.11 -14.88 7.97
N GLY A 248 8.16 -15.70 7.92
CA GLY A 248 8.10 -17.04 7.32
C GLY A 248 7.10 -17.95 8.03
N ALA A 249 7.11 -17.94 9.37
CA ALA A 249 6.11 -18.66 10.17
C ALA A 249 4.68 -18.14 9.93
N MET A 250 4.50 -16.83 9.79
CA MET A 250 3.21 -16.22 9.50
C MET A 250 2.64 -16.66 8.14
N ILE A 251 3.46 -16.77 7.09
CA ILE A 251 2.99 -17.30 5.80
C ILE A 251 2.52 -18.75 5.93
N ALA A 252 3.24 -19.58 6.67
CA ALA A 252 2.86 -20.98 6.85
C ALA A 252 1.44 -21.08 7.44
N LEU A 253 1.08 -20.18 8.37
CA LEU A 253 -0.25 -20.09 8.98
C LEU A 253 -1.34 -19.52 8.06
N THR A 254 -1.00 -19.15 6.83
CA THR A 254 -1.98 -18.72 5.83
C THR A 254 -2.23 -19.81 4.79
N ARG A 255 -1.41 -20.85 4.62
CA ARG A 255 -1.48 -21.79 3.48
C ARG A 255 -2.65 -22.79 3.47
N ASP A 256 -3.64 -22.59 4.32
CA ASP A 256 -4.93 -23.30 4.31
C ASP A 256 -5.96 -22.54 3.46
#